data_AF-A0A7J2VA05-F1
#
_entry.id   AF-A0A7J2VA05-F1
#
_cell.length_a   1.000
_cell.length_b   1.000
_cell.length_c   1.000
_cell.angle_alpha   90.00
_cell.angle_beta   90.00
_cell.angle_gamma   90.00
#
_symmetry.space_group_name_H-M   'P 1'
#
loop_
_entity.id
_entity.type
_entity.pdbx_description
1 polymer ?
#
loop_
_entity_poly.entity_id
_entity_poly.type
_entity_poly.pdbx_seq_one_letter_code
_entity_poly.pdbx_strand_id
1 'polypeptide(L)'
;MDRQYLKLGLKCVEVVTEGDALRLVGNGFIEFRQRIITATGVKNHSVHTIRSGKKKVLYLYFEGFGVDCVGGVRVLDDVSTHLAHLKHTQTKLGGFITIITSGQFLVDYAVLSDDVAAVVIPGKREVYIDKHHEEVTIYIV
;
A
#
# COMPACT_ATOMS: atom_id res chain seq x y z
N MET A 1 1.39 19.45 6.36
CA MET A 1 1.34 17.97 6.36
C MET A 1 -0.09 17.60 6.66
N ASP A 2 -0.78 17.05 5.67
CA ASP A 2 -2.16 16.61 5.84
C ASP A 2 -2.12 15.16 6.30
N ARG A 3 -2.53 14.94 7.55
CA ARG A 3 -2.64 13.62 8.17
C ARG A 3 -4.09 13.22 8.17
N GLN A 4 -4.40 12.09 7.56
CA GLN A 4 -5.75 11.55 7.51
C GLN A 4 -5.72 10.10 7.99
N TYR A 5 -6.77 9.65 8.66
CA TYR A 5 -6.82 8.29 9.18
C TYR A 5 -7.89 7.53 8.42
N LEU A 6 -7.50 6.39 7.86
CA LEU A 6 -8.34 5.53 7.05
C LEU A 6 -8.56 4.19 7.75
N LYS A 7 -9.77 3.68 7.65
CA LYS A 7 -10.13 2.39 8.24
C LYS A 7 -9.50 1.21 7.48
N LEU A 8 -9.05 0.21 8.23
CA LEU A 8 -8.56 -1.08 7.76
C LEU A 8 -9.18 -2.20 8.62
N GLY A 9 -10.40 -2.61 8.28
CA GLY A 9 -11.15 -3.57 9.10
C GLY A 9 -11.46 -3.01 10.49
N LEU A 10 -10.89 -3.61 11.54
CA LEU A 10 -10.99 -3.10 12.92
C LEU A 10 -9.83 -2.16 13.31
N LYS A 11 -8.82 -2.06 12.45
CA LYS A 11 -7.64 -1.20 12.64
C LYS A 11 -7.74 0.07 11.80
N CYS A 12 -6.78 0.95 12.01
CA CYS A 12 -6.62 2.18 11.26
C CYS A 12 -5.20 2.28 10.69
N VAL A 13 -5.09 3.02 9.59
CA VAL A 13 -3.81 3.44 9.00
C VAL A 13 -3.82 4.96 8.86
N GLU A 14 -2.68 5.58 9.11
CA GLU A 14 -2.47 6.99 8.83
C GLU A 14 -2.03 7.14 7.37
N VAL A 15 -2.70 8.01 6.62
CA VAL A 15 -2.35 8.40 5.27
C VAL A 15 -1.60 9.73 5.36
N VAL A 16 -0.34 9.71 4.90
CA VAL A 16 0.56 10.86 4.88
C VAL A 16 0.96 11.14 3.44
N THR A 17 0.91 12.41 3.05
CA THR A 17 1.45 12.87 1.78
C THR A 17 2.55 13.90 2.04
N GLU A 18 3.72 13.68 1.43
CA GLU A 18 4.88 14.56 1.56
C GLU A 18 5.60 14.64 0.21
N GLY A 19 5.48 15.80 -0.45
CA GLY A 19 6.00 15.97 -1.81
C GLY A 19 5.32 15.01 -2.79
N ASP A 20 6.12 14.13 -3.42
CA ASP A 20 5.70 13.11 -4.38
C ASP A 20 5.47 11.73 -3.74
N ALA A 21 5.54 11.63 -2.41
CA ALA A 21 5.37 10.39 -1.69
C ALA A 21 3.96 10.27 -1.08
N LEU A 22 3.34 9.10 -1.31
CA LEU A 22 2.15 8.65 -0.60
C LEU A 22 2.57 7.55 0.39
N ARG A 23 2.40 7.78 1.68
CA ARG A 23 2.75 6.83 2.73
C ARG A 23 1.52 6.42 3.53
N LEU A 24 1.33 5.12 3.71
CA LEU A 24 0.36 4.55 4.65
C LEU A 24 1.14 3.99 5.84
N VAL A 25 0.82 4.46 7.05
CA VAL A 25 1.53 4.15 8.29
C VAL A 25 0.60 3.38 9.23
N GLY A 26 1.11 2.27 9.74
CA GLY A 26 0.51 1.45 10.79
C GLY A 26 1.57 1.10 11.84
N ASN A 27 1.67 -0.18 12.21
CA ASN A 27 2.80 -0.73 12.97
C ASN A 27 4.09 -0.88 12.13
N GLY A 28 4.01 -0.60 10.83
CA GLY A 28 5.12 -0.35 9.90
C GLY A 28 4.67 0.74 8.91
N PHE A 29 5.22 0.77 7.71
CA PHE A 29 4.69 1.62 6.65
C PHE A 29 4.81 0.98 5.27
N ILE A 30 4.01 1.48 4.34
CA ILE A 30 4.22 1.33 2.90
C ILE A 30 4.22 2.72 2.26
N GLU A 31 5.31 3.04 1.57
CA GLU A 31 5.50 4.29 0.85
C GLU A 31 5.56 4.01 -0.63
N PHE A 32 4.76 4.77 -1.39
CA PHE A 32 4.79 4.82 -2.84
C PHE A 32 5.46 6.12 -3.27
N ARG A 33 6.44 5.99 -4.16
CA ARG A 33 7.03 7.05 -4.99
C ARG A 33 6.95 6.64 -6.45
N GLN A 34 7.24 7.58 -7.36
CA GLN A 34 7.09 7.36 -8.80
C GLN A 34 7.61 6.00 -9.30
N ARG A 35 8.78 5.56 -8.85
CA ARG A 35 9.43 4.29 -9.27
C ARG A 35 9.83 3.37 -8.12
N ILE A 36 9.54 3.77 -6.88
CA ILE A 36 10.05 3.10 -5.69
C ILE A 36 8.87 2.81 -4.77
N ILE A 37 8.80 1.59 -4.26
CA ILE A 37 7.93 1.23 -3.15
C ILE A 37 8.81 0.78 -2.00
N THR A 38 8.69 1.42 -0.85
CA THR A 38 9.42 1.03 0.36
C THR A 38 8.42 0.59 1.41
N ALA A 39 8.62 -0.58 2.00
CA ALA A 39 7.75 -1.09 3.04
C ALA A 39 8.56 -1.66 4.21
N THR A 40 8.08 -1.44 5.43
CA THR A 40 8.66 -1.98 6.66
C THR A 40 7.70 -2.95 7.36
N GLY A 41 8.25 -3.86 8.16
CA GLY A 41 7.50 -4.96 8.78
C GLY A 41 7.22 -6.13 7.83
N VAL A 42 7.92 -6.20 6.69
CA VAL A 42 7.68 -7.22 5.65
C VAL A 42 8.39 -8.53 6.00
N LYS A 43 7.62 -9.57 6.29
CA LYS A 43 8.12 -10.91 6.60
C LYS A 43 8.54 -11.65 5.34
N ASN A 44 7.74 -11.56 4.28
CA ASN A 44 8.02 -12.20 3.01
C ASN A 44 7.51 -11.35 1.83
N HIS A 45 8.01 -11.62 0.62
CA HIS A 45 7.53 -10.99 -0.60
C HIS A 45 7.53 -11.98 -1.77
N SER A 46 6.68 -11.74 -2.77
CA SER A 46 6.69 -12.49 -4.03
C SER A 46 6.24 -11.64 -5.19
N VAL A 47 6.65 -12.02 -6.41
CA VAL A 47 6.25 -11.35 -7.65
C VAL A 47 5.65 -12.37 -8.59
N HIS A 48 4.44 -12.10 -9.08
CA HIS A 48 3.73 -12.97 -9.99
C HIS A 48 3.28 -12.22 -11.23
N THR A 49 3.53 -12.81 -12.40
CA THR A 49 2.98 -12.33 -13.66
C THR A 49 1.54 -12.84 -13.80
N ILE A 50 0.60 -11.95 -14.08
CA ILE A 50 -0.82 -12.27 -14.27
C ILE A 50 -1.33 -11.75 -15.63
N ARG A 51 -2.56 -12.13 -15.99
CA ARG A 51 -3.22 -11.69 -17.23
C ARG A 51 -2.35 -11.90 -18.48
N SER A 52 -1.76 -13.08 -18.61
CA SER A 52 -0.93 -13.48 -19.75
C SER A 52 0.23 -12.51 -20.02
N GLY A 53 0.91 -12.04 -18.96
CA GLY A 53 2.05 -11.13 -19.10
C GLY A 53 1.71 -9.65 -19.11
N LYS A 54 0.42 -9.27 -19.09
CA LYS A 54 0.02 -7.86 -19.17
C LYS A 54 0.24 -7.10 -17.87
N LYS A 55 0.25 -7.79 -16.72
CA LYS A 55 0.42 -7.19 -15.39
C LYS A 55 1.34 -8.06 -14.52
N LYS A 56 2.03 -7.44 -13.57
CA LYS A 56 2.71 -8.11 -12.47
C LYS A 56 2.02 -7.71 -11.16
N VAL A 57 1.95 -8.62 -10.20
CA VAL A 57 1.50 -8.36 -8.83
C VAL A 57 2.66 -8.64 -7.89
N LEU A 58 2.99 -7.66 -7.08
CA LEU A 58 3.95 -7.78 -5.99
C LEU A 58 3.16 -7.97 -4.70
N TYR A 59 3.37 -9.10 -4.03
CA TYR A 59 2.81 -9.34 -2.71
C TYR A 59 3.87 -9.05 -1.66
N LEU A 60 3.48 -8.27 -0.64
CA LEU A 60 4.24 -8.01 0.57
C LEU A 60 3.43 -8.56 1.74
N TYR A 61 4.01 -9.51 2.47
CA TYR A 61 3.36 -10.20 3.59
C TYR A 61 3.85 -9.65 4.93
N PHE A 62 2.91 -9.37 5.83
CA PHE A 62 3.10 -8.82 7.15
C PHE A 62 2.56 -9.81 8.21
N GLU A 63 3.07 -9.75 9.44
CA GLU A 63 2.42 -10.43 10.59
C GLU A 63 1.10 -9.75 11.00
N GLY A 64 0.95 -8.49 10.61
CA GLY A 64 -0.18 -7.63 10.87
C GLY A 64 0.16 -6.21 10.44
N PHE A 65 -0.81 -5.47 9.91
CA PHE A 65 -0.69 -4.09 9.44
C PHE A 65 -1.79 -3.24 10.08
N GLY A 66 -1.49 -1.96 10.28
CA GLY A 66 -2.38 -1.01 10.95
C GLY A 66 -2.26 -1.02 12.46
N VAL A 67 -2.80 0.02 13.08
CA VAL A 67 -2.83 0.25 14.52
C VAL A 67 -4.25 0.30 15.03
N ASP A 68 -4.43 0.21 16.35
CA ASP A 68 -5.72 0.48 16.95
C ASP A 68 -6.15 1.91 16.62
N CYS A 69 -7.42 2.07 16.26
CA CYS A 69 -7.96 3.37 15.90
C CYS A 69 -7.90 4.32 17.10
N VAL A 70 -7.21 5.44 16.94
CA VAL A 70 -7.04 6.43 18.02
C VAL A 70 -8.37 7.13 18.29
N GLY A 71 -8.85 7.05 19.53
CA GLY A 71 -10.04 7.75 19.98
C GLY A 71 -9.92 9.27 19.82
N GLY A 72 -10.99 9.92 19.38
CA GLY A 72 -11.02 11.38 19.17
C GLY A 72 -10.46 11.86 17.82
N VAL A 73 -9.95 10.95 16.99
CA VAL A 73 -9.54 11.26 15.60
C VAL A 73 -10.63 10.84 14.63
N ARG A 74 -10.90 11.69 13.63
CA ARG A 74 -11.84 11.35 12.56
C ARG A 74 -11.24 10.27 11.67
N VAL A 75 -11.80 9.07 11.77
CA VAL A 75 -11.51 7.94 10.86
C VAL A 75 -12.44 8.02 9.66
N LEU A 76 -11.87 7.87 8.47
CA LEU A 76 -12.57 7.94 7.20
C LEU A 76 -12.69 6.55 6.57
N ASP A 77 -13.71 6.37 5.75
CA ASP A 77 -13.82 5.22 4.84
C ASP A 77 -13.17 5.51 3.47
N ASP A 78 -13.09 6.79 3.07
CA ASP A 78 -12.50 7.21 1.81
C ASP A 78 -11.60 8.44 2.02
N VAL A 79 -10.45 8.45 1.36
CA VAL A 79 -9.48 9.54 1.34
C VAL A 79 -9.07 9.83 -0.10
N SER A 80 -9.20 11.09 -0.53
CA SER A 80 -8.69 11.55 -1.82
C SER A 80 -7.58 12.55 -1.60
N THR A 81 -6.45 12.32 -2.26
CA THR A 81 -5.31 13.23 -2.34
C THR A 81 -5.01 13.54 -3.80
N HIS A 82 -4.08 14.46 -4.06
CA HIS A 82 -3.59 14.68 -5.42
C HIS A 82 -2.77 13.49 -5.97
N LEU A 83 -2.31 12.58 -5.11
CA LEU A 83 -1.51 11.41 -5.47
C LEU A 83 -2.35 10.15 -5.66
N ALA A 84 -3.46 9.99 -4.94
CA ALA A 84 -4.27 8.78 -5.02
C ALA A 84 -5.66 8.97 -4.43
N HIS A 85 -6.56 8.08 -4.81
CA HIS A 85 -7.83 7.84 -4.14
C HIS A 85 -7.75 6.51 -3.37
N LEU A 86 -7.98 6.57 -2.06
CA LEU A 86 -7.93 5.44 -1.15
C LEU A 86 -9.34 5.17 -0.62
N LYS A 87 -9.74 3.90 -0.68
CA LYS A 87 -11.09 3.46 -0.31
C LYS A 87 -11.04 2.21 0.55
N HIS A 88 -11.59 2.30 1.75
CA HIS A 88 -11.88 1.15 2.60
C HIS A 88 -13.06 0.35 2.02
N THR A 89 -12.95 -0.97 2.07
CA THR A 89 -14.01 -1.90 1.69
C THR A 89 -14.06 -3.02 2.71
N GLN A 90 -15.24 -3.19 3.33
CA GLN A 90 -15.52 -4.30 4.23
C GLN A 90 -16.27 -5.39 3.48
N THR A 91 -15.77 -6.63 3.57
CA THR A 91 -16.45 -7.83 3.05
C THR A 91 -16.68 -8.83 4.17
N LYS A 92 -17.34 -9.95 3.86
CA LYS A 92 -17.47 -11.09 4.79
C LYS A 92 -16.13 -11.76 5.10
N LEU A 93 -15.12 -11.59 4.24
CA LEU A 93 -13.81 -12.22 4.36
C LEU A 93 -12.78 -11.32 5.05
N GLY A 94 -13.11 -10.05 5.31
CA GLY A 94 -12.19 -9.09 5.89
C GLY A 94 -12.36 -7.69 5.31
N GLY A 95 -11.63 -6.74 5.91
CA GLY A 95 -11.55 -5.35 5.46
C GLY A 95 -10.24 -5.09 4.73
N PHE A 96 -10.28 -4.32 3.65
CA PHE A 96 -9.09 -3.92 2.90
C PHE A 96 -9.23 -2.47 2.40
N ILE A 97 -8.11 -1.85 2.07
CA ILE A 97 -8.01 -0.55 1.44
C ILE A 97 -7.58 -0.76 -0.01
N THR A 98 -8.34 -0.21 -0.95
CA THR A 98 -7.92 -0.06 -2.34
C THR A 98 -7.27 1.30 -2.53
N ILE A 99 -6.08 1.33 -3.10
CA ILE A 99 -5.29 2.53 -3.39
C ILE A 99 -5.23 2.66 -4.91
N ILE A 100 -5.98 3.61 -5.45
CA ILE A 100 -5.97 3.95 -6.87
C ILE A 100 -5.01 5.11 -7.05
N THR A 101 -3.81 4.82 -7.54
CA THR A 101 -2.74 5.79 -7.75
C THR A 101 -3.07 6.74 -8.90
N SER A 102 -2.62 7.98 -8.78
CA SER A 102 -2.56 8.89 -9.92
C SER A 102 -1.52 8.39 -10.92
N GLY A 103 -1.63 8.77 -12.19
CA GLY A 103 -0.70 8.35 -13.25
C GLY A 103 0.76 8.79 -13.05
N GLN A 104 1.10 9.42 -11.91
CA GLN A 104 2.46 9.74 -11.51
C GLN A 104 3.25 8.51 -11.07
N PHE A 105 2.60 7.47 -10.54
CA PHE A 105 3.26 6.24 -10.11
C PHE A 105 3.36 5.23 -11.26
N LEU A 106 4.40 4.38 -11.25
CA LEU A 106 4.44 3.18 -12.10
C LEU A 106 3.60 2.02 -11.57
N VAL A 107 2.78 2.29 -10.56
CA VAL A 107 1.79 1.40 -9.96
C VAL A 107 0.43 1.73 -10.55
N ASP A 108 -0.30 0.70 -10.99
CA ASP A 108 -1.67 0.87 -11.49
C ASP A 108 -2.66 1.05 -10.33
N TYR A 109 -2.53 0.21 -9.30
CA TYR A 109 -3.26 0.29 -8.03
C TYR A 109 -2.61 -0.66 -7.02
N ALA A 110 -2.95 -0.51 -5.74
CA ALA A 110 -2.60 -1.45 -4.69
C ALA A 110 -3.82 -1.80 -3.84
N VAL A 111 -3.77 -2.96 -3.21
CA VAL A 111 -4.76 -3.39 -2.21
C VAL A 111 -4.01 -3.75 -0.94
N LEU A 112 -4.39 -3.13 0.17
CA LEU A 112 -3.80 -3.37 1.48
C LEU A 112 -4.85 -3.99 2.40
N SER A 113 -4.55 -5.17 2.94
CA SER A 113 -5.28 -5.82 4.01
C SER A 113 -4.47 -5.78 5.31
N ASP A 114 -4.92 -6.47 6.35
CA ASP A 114 -4.21 -6.55 7.61
C ASP A 114 -2.95 -7.41 7.55
N ASP A 115 -2.79 -8.34 6.62
CA ASP A 115 -1.62 -9.22 6.54
C ASP A 115 -0.89 -9.19 5.18
N VAL A 116 -1.53 -8.64 4.14
CA VAL A 116 -0.92 -8.56 2.82
C VAL A 116 -1.19 -7.24 2.11
N ALA A 117 -0.15 -6.72 1.45
CA ALA A 117 -0.29 -5.70 0.42
C ALA A 117 -0.04 -6.31 -0.96
N ALA A 118 -0.98 -6.16 -1.88
CA ALA A 118 -0.86 -6.54 -3.27
C ALA A 118 -0.72 -5.28 -4.14
N VAL A 119 0.46 -5.07 -4.72
CA VAL A 119 0.73 -3.93 -5.60
C VAL A 119 0.72 -4.39 -7.05
N VAL A 120 -0.10 -3.75 -7.89
CA VAL A 120 -0.26 -4.12 -9.29
C VAL A 120 0.46 -3.13 -10.18
N ILE A 121 1.30 -3.65 -11.09
CA ILE A 121 2.08 -2.86 -12.03
C ILE A 121 1.92 -3.39 -13.47
N PRO A 122 2.26 -2.59 -14.51
CA PRO A 122 2.33 -3.07 -15.88
C PRO A 122 3.35 -4.20 -16.05
N GLY A 123 2.99 -5.25 -16.79
CA GLY A 123 3.81 -6.46 -16.89
C GLY A 123 5.14 -6.30 -17.65
N LYS A 124 5.26 -5.26 -18.48
CA LYS A 124 6.49 -4.92 -19.21
C LYS A 124 7.58 -4.29 -18.33
N ARG A 125 7.26 -3.91 -17.09
CA ARG A 125 8.20 -3.27 -16.17
C ARG A 125 9.06 -4.31 -15.50
N GLU A 126 10.33 -4.00 -15.32
CA GLU A 126 11.21 -4.83 -14.50
C GLU A 126 11.14 -4.42 -13.04
N VAL A 127 11.35 -5.39 -12.16
CA VAL A 127 11.25 -5.22 -10.71
C VAL A 127 12.52 -5.72 -10.06
N TYR A 128 13.18 -4.86 -9.30
CA TYR A 128 14.32 -5.22 -8.47
C TYR A 128 13.91 -5.06 -7.01
N ILE A 129 14.19 -6.07 -6.19
CA ILE A 129 13.80 -6.08 -4.78
C ILE A 129 15.08 -6.16 -3.96
N ASP A 130 15.25 -5.18 -3.08
CA ASP A 130 16.26 -5.17 -2.04
C ASP A 130 15.59 -5.39 -0.69
N LYS A 131 16.13 -6.30 0.12
CA LYS A 131 15.58 -6.64 1.44
C LYS A 131 16.67 -6.54 2.49
N HIS A 132 16.48 -5.61 3.42
CA HIS A 132 17.32 -5.42 4.58
C HIS A 132 16.48 -5.58 5.84
N HIS A 133 16.69 -6.67 6.59
CA HIS A 133 15.90 -7.03 7.76
C HIS A 133 14.38 -7.07 7.46
N GLU A 134 13.61 -6.19 8.12
CA GLU A 134 12.15 -6.07 7.96
C GLU A 134 11.76 -4.98 6.94
N GLU A 135 12.74 -4.35 6.29
CA GLU A 135 12.52 -3.37 5.22
C GLU A 135 12.70 -4.03 3.85
N VAL A 136 11.77 -3.75 2.95
CA VAL A 136 11.81 -4.15 1.54
C VAL A 136 11.68 -2.89 0.70
N THR A 137 12.65 -2.66 -0.17
CA THR A 137 12.63 -1.60 -1.19
C THR A 137 12.51 -2.23 -2.57
N ILE A 138 11.50 -1.81 -3.31
CA ILE A 138 11.17 -2.30 -4.64
C ILE A 138 11.41 -1.18 -5.64
N TYR A 139 12.26 -1.43 -6.63
CA TYR A 139 12.51 -0.54 -7.76
C TYR A 139 11.77 -1.03 -9.00
N ILE A 140 11.01 -0.14 -9.64
CA ILE A 140 10.23 -0.41 -10.86
C ILE A 140 10.87 0.34 -12.03
N VAL A 141 11.26 -0.38 -13.07
CA VAL A 141 11.95 0.15 -14.27
C VAL A 141 11.13 -0.05 -15.53
#